data_AF-A0A2H6KEG4-F1
#
_entry.id   AF-A0A2H6KEG4-F1
#
_cell.length_a   1.000
_cell.length_b   1.000
_cell.length_c   1.000
_cell.angle_alpha   90.00
_cell.angle_beta   90.00
_cell.angle_gamma   90.00
#
_symmetry.space_group_name_H-M   'P 1'
#
loop_
_entity.id
_entity.type
_entity.pdbx_description
1 polymer ?
#
loop_
_entity_poly.entity_id
_entity_poly.type
_entity_poly.pdbx_seq_one_letter_code
_entity_poly.pdbx_strand_id
1 'polypeptide(L)'
;MTFKNIISHIGNVGRLKRKAHVSIVDATKLPAQYDMHKHISLHIGDWRRIKADCTYMHDESTLKRQLFLAQIYGHKCIDGDKNFLLKHVSDSSKSGFRILNVENSFTGLTWVSYGHLAEIGDELARQGKRSLLAPLDVIKHSDDYCLELITQRAKAVKRLERIVFCAPDDGTWNALHSLLKS
;
A
#
# COMPACT_ATOMS: atom_id res chain seq x y z
N MET A 1 39.59 4.75 -17.84
CA MET A 1 38.85 5.15 -16.62
C MET A 1 38.24 3.89 -16.04
N THR A 2 38.80 3.35 -14.96
CA THR A 2 38.54 1.98 -14.47
C THR A 2 37.42 1.95 -13.42
N PHE A 3 36.63 0.87 -13.43
CA PHE A 3 35.47 0.60 -12.57
C PHE A 3 35.69 0.85 -11.06
N LYS A 4 36.95 0.80 -10.59
CA LYS A 4 37.34 1.09 -9.20
C LYS A 4 37.04 2.53 -8.77
N ASN A 5 37.05 3.52 -9.67
CA ASN A 5 36.82 4.92 -9.30
C ASN A 5 35.34 5.22 -8.99
N ILE A 6 34.40 4.46 -9.56
CA ILE A 6 32.96 4.62 -9.31
C ILE A 6 32.63 4.16 -7.87
N ILE A 7 33.26 3.09 -7.38
CA ILE A 7 33.04 2.56 -6.02
C ILE A 7 33.49 3.57 -4.95
N SER A 8 34.54 4.34 -5.21
CA SER A 8 35.00 5.38 -4.28
C SER A 8 34.01 6.54 -4.10
N HIS A 9 33.21 6.85 -5.13
CA HIS A 9 32.18 7.88 -5.06
C HIS A 9 30.87 7.39 -4.43
N ILE A 10 30.60 6.09 -4.49
CA ILE A 10 29.41 5.47 -3.88
C ILE A 10 29.65 5.17 -2.38
N GLY A 11 30.89 4.85 -2.00
CA GLY A 11 31.26 4.49 -0.62
C GLY A 11 31.03 5.56 0.45
N ASN A 12 30.80 6.82 0.07
CA ASN A 12 30.55 7.92 1.00
C ASN A 12 29.07 8.33 1.13
N VAL A 13 28.14 7.64 0.47
CA VAL A 13 26.70 7.87 0.64
C VAL A 13 26.19 7.30 1.99
N GLY A 14 26.98 6.44 2.64
CA GLY A 14 26.64 5.76 3.90
C GLY A 14 26.50 6.64 5.14
N ARG A 15 26.78 7.96 5.05
CA ARG A 15 26.65 8.90 6.19
C ARG A 15 25.67 10.06 5.98
N LEU A 16 24.85 10.01 4.93
CA LEU A 16 23.63 10.81 4.94
C LEU A 16 22.67 10.15 5.91
N LYS A 17 22.70 10.57 7.19
CA LYS A 17 21.55 10.39 8.08
C LYS A 17 20.38 10.97 7.30
N ARG A 18 19.53 10.11 6.73
CA ARG A 18 18.24 10.52 6.19
C ARG A 18 17.58 11.26 7.34
N LYS A 19 17.52 12.59 7.26
CA LYS A 19 16.51 13.35 7.99
C LYS A 19 15.21 12.91 7.37
N ALA A 20 14.71 11.76 7.82
CA ALA A 20 13.34 11.40 7.58
C ALA A 20 12.56 12.50 8.29
N HIS A 21 12.04 13.45 7.52
CA HIS A 21 10.90 14.22 7.96
C HIS A 21 9.77 13.19 8.09
N VAL A 22 9.77 12.47 9.20
CA VAL A 22 8.63 11.66 9.58
C VAL A 22 7.68 12.67 10.21
N SER A 23 6.83 13.30 9.41
CA SER A 23 5.54 13.67 9.95
C SER A 23 4.83 12.35 10.22
N ILE A 24 5.12 11.75 11.38
CA ILE A 24 4.20 10.80 11.98
C ILE A 24 2.99 11.66 12.31
N VAL A 25 2.08 11.82 11.34
CA VAL A 25 0.72 12.18 11.66
C VAL A 25 0.24 11.03 12.52
N ASP A 26 0.24 11.28 13.82
CA ASP A 26 -0.20 10.38 14.86
C ASP A 26 -1.50 9.71 14.38
N ALA A 27 -1.52 8.38 14.28
CA ALA A 27 -2.68 7.66 13.76
C ALA A 27 -3.94 7.90 14.62
N THR A 28 -3.76 8.43 15.84
CA THR A 28 -4.82 8.88 16.74
C THR A 28 -5.38 10.28 16.40
N LYS A 29 -4.69 11.04 15.54
CA LYS A 29 -5.08 12.36 15.02
C LYS A 29 -5.45 12.28 13.53
N LEU A 30 -6.12 11.22 13.08
CA LEU A 30 -6.83 11.23 11.81
C LEU A 30 -7.96 12.25 11.92
N PRO A 31 -7.79 13.47 11.37
CA PRO A 31 -8.75 14.51 11.64
C PRO A 31 -10.03 14.19 10.87
N ALA A 32 -11.15 14.51 11.51
CA ALA A 32 -12.50 14.50 10.97
C ALA A 32 -12.66 15.49 9.79
N GLN A 33 -11.82 15.41 8.75
CA GLN A 33 -11.67 16.45 7.72
C GLN A 33 -12.56 16.25 6.49
N TYR A 34 -13.21 15.10 6.34
CA TYR A 34 -14.13 14.83 5.23
C TYR A 34 -15.47 14.38 5.77
N ASP A 35 -16.39 15.33 6.01
CA ASP A 35 -17.69 15.01 6.61
C ASP A 35 -18.48 13.96 5.82
N MET A 36 -18.32 13.91 4.50
CA MET A 36 -18.95 12.90 3.63
C MET A 36 -18.17 11.59 3.51
N HIS A 37 -16.88 11.57 3.88
CA HIS A 37 -15.97 10.44 3.65
C HIS A 37 -15.11 10.13 4.89
N LYS A 38 -15.72 10.10 6.08
CA LYS A 38 -15.04 9.91 7.37
C LYS A 38 -14.23 8.61 7.49
N HIS A 39 -14.52 7.62 6.63
CA HIS A 39 -13.78 6.37 6.55
C HIS A 39 -12.47 6.51 5.76
N ILE A 40 -12.25 7.58 4.98
CA ILE A 40 -11.03 7.77 4.21
C ILE A 40 -10.04 8.64 4.98
N SER A 41 -8.79 8.19 5.04
CA SER A 41 -7.69 8.86 5.72
C SER A 41 -6.49 9.00 4.78
N LEU A 42 -5.78 10.12 4.91
CA LEU A 42 -4.56 10.40 4.14
C LEU A 42 -3.35 10.39 5.07
N HIS A 43 -2.30 9.68 4.66
CA HIS A 43 -1.00 9.67 5.31
C HIS A 43 0.09 10.02 4.30
N ILE A 44 1.22 10.52 4.80
CA ILE A 44 2.45 10.71 4.04
C ILE A 44 3.57 9.90 4.67
N GLY A 45 4.41 9.27 3.85
CA GLY A 45 5.62 8.58 4.30
C GLY A 45 5.58 7.06 4.15
N ASP A 46 6.21 6.36 5.10
CA ASP A 46 6.41 4.90 5.00
C ASP A 46 5.15 4.13 5.40
N TRP A 47 4.42 3.64 4.40
CA TRP A 47 3.19 2.89 4.55
C TRP A 47 3.37 1.59 5.34
N ARG A 48 4.57 1.00 5.36
CA ARG A 48 4.86 -0.24 6.10
C ARG A 48 4.72 -0.07 7.61
N ARG A 49 4.67 1.17 8.10
CA ARG A 49 4.46 1.50 9.51
C ARG A 49 2.97 1.69 9.85
N ILE A 50 2.10 1.73 8.85
CA ILE A 50 0.66 1.91 9.03
C ILE A 50 0.03 0.53 9.24
N LYS A 51 -0.62 0.34 10.39
CA LYS A 51 -1.39 -0.88 10.67
C LYS A 51 -2.72 -0.84 9.93
N ALA A 52 -3.00 -1.85 9.12
CA ALA A 52 -4.29 -2.10 8.48
C ALA A 52 -4.53 -3.60 8.36
N ASP A 53 -5.79 -4.02 8.23
CA ASP A 53 -6.13 -5.44 8.10
C ASP A 53 -5.68 -6.01 6.77
N CYS A 54 -5.78 -5.21 5.70
CA CYS A 54 -5.41 -5.58 4.34
C CYS A 54 -4.66 -4.44 3.64
N THR A 55 -3.70 -4.77 2.78
CA THR A 55 -2.99 -3.81 1.93
C THR A 55 -3.34 -4.06 0.47
N TYR A 56 -3.71 -2.99 -0.22
CA TYR A 56 -4.06 -3.00 -1.62
C TYR A 56 -2.80 -2.88 -2.49
N MET A 57 -2.65 -3.82 -3.41
CA MET A 57 -1.71 -3.81 -4.52
C MET A 57 -2.51 -3.56 -5.79
N HIS A 58 -1.93 -2.91 -6.78
CA HIS A 58 -2.67 -2.67 -8.03
C HIS A 58 -3.00 -3.99 -8.75
N ASP A 59 -1.98 -4.82 -8.93
CA ASP A 59 -2.03 -6.09 -9.63
C ASP A 59 -1.13 -7.15 -8.97
N GLU A 60 -1.19 -8.37 -9.50
CA GLU A 60 -0.34 -9.48 -9.03
C GLU A 60 1.15 -9.21 -9.30
N SER A 61 1.48 -8.48 -10.37
CA SER A 61 2.86 -8.17 -10.73
C SER A 61 3.53 -7.27 -9.67
N THR A 62 2.78 -6.30 -9.15
CA THR A 62 3.18 -5.40 -8.08
C THR A 62 3.42 -6.18 -6.79
N LEU A 63 2.50 -7.10 -6.44
CA LEU A 63 2.69 -7.99 -5.29
C LEU A 63 3.98 -8.82 -5.42
N LYS A 64 4.20 -9.45 -6.58
CA LYS A 64 5.42 -10.25 -6.83
C LYS A 64 6.69 -9.42 -6.68
N ARG A 65 6.71 -8.19 -7.19
CA ARG A 65 7.85 -7.27 -7.03
C ARG A 65 8.10 -6.94 -5.55
N GLN A 66 7.04 -6.65 -4.78
CA GLN A 66 7.18 -6.36 -3.36
C GLN A 66 7.75 -7.57 -2.60
N LEU A 67 7.22 -8.77 -2.83
CA LEU A 67 7.72 -10.01 -2.21
C LEU A 67 9.20 -10.25 -2.55
N PHE A 68 9.59 -10.05 -3.81
CA PHE A 68 10.99 -10.17 -4.23
C PHE A 68 11.90 -9.15 -3.54
N LEU A 69 11.47 -7.90 -3.42
CA LEU A 69 12.22 -6.90 -2.67
C LEU A 69 12.35 -7.30 -1.19
N ALA A 70 11.29 -7.81 -0.57
CA ALA A 70 11.31 -8.28 0.82
C ALA A 70 12.38 -9.33 1.07
N GLN A 71 12.50 -10.30 0.14
CA GLN A 71 13.54 -11.34 0.16
C GLN A 71 14.94 -10.71 0.12
N ILE A 72 15.18 -9.76 -0.78
CA ILE A 72 16.47 -9.03 -0.87
C ILE A 72 16.81 -8.33 0.46
N TYR A 73 15.80 -7.78 1.14
CA TYR A 73 15.98 -7.09 2.43
C TYR A 73 16.08 -8.03 3.64
N GLY A 74 16.15 -9.36 3.43
CA GLY A 74 16.32 -10.34 4.50
C GLY A 74 15.08 -10.59 5.35
N HIS A 75 13.88 -10.22 4.85
CA HIS A 75 12.64 -10.68 5.45
C HIS A 75 12.49 -12.19 5.20
N LYS A 76 12.01 -12.94 6.21
CA LYS A 76 11.79 -14.39 6.15
C LYS A 76 10.57 -14.75 5.27
N CYS A 77 10.57 -14.31 4.01
CA CYS A 77 9.74 -14.91 2.97
C CYS A 77 10.24 -16.35 2.83
N ILE A 78 9.52 -17.31 3.41
CA ILE A 78 9.99 -18.69 3.59
C ILE A 78 10.56 -19.22 2.27
N ASP A 79 11.83 -19.57 2.38
CA ASP A 79 12.71 -20.05 1.34
C ASP A 79 12.34 -21.50 0.98
N GLY A 80 12.34 -21.83 -0.30
CA GLY A 80 12.41 -23.22 -0.76
C GLY A 80 11.26 -23.77 -1.59
N ASP A 81 10.09 -23.12 -1.65
CA ASP A 81 9.04 -23.53 -2.57
C ASP A 81 8.51 -22.31 -3.31
N LYS A 82 8.38 -22.41 -4.63
CA LYS A 82 7.83 -21.33 -5.48
C LYS A 82 6.39 -20.96 -5.09
N ASN A 83 5.81 -21.72 -4.18
CA ASN A 83 4.58 -21.44 -3.45
C ASN A 83 4.91 -20.78 -2.11
N PHE A 84 5.08 -19.45 -2.13
CA PHE A 84 4.52 -18.65 -1.04
C PHE A 84 3.15 -19.24 -0.71
N LEU A 85 2.81 -19.51 0.56
CA LEU A 85 1.47 -19.98 0.93
C LEU A 85 0.47 -18.82 0.80
N LEU A 86 0.34 -18.27 -0.41
CA LEU A 86 -0.74 -17.42 -0.83
C LEU A 86 -1.98 -18.29 -0.83
N LYS A 87 -2.65 -18.32 0.32
CA LYS A 87 -3.97 -18.93 0.37
C LYS A 87 -4.93 -17.94 -0.26
N HIS A 88 -5.43 -18.27 -1.46
CA HIS A 88 -6.55 -17.56 -2.05
C HIS A 88 -7.75 -17.69 -1.11
N VAL A 89 -8.23 -16.55 -0.62
CA VAL A 89 -9.41 -16.50 0.25
C VAL A 89 -10.62 -16.01 -0.52
N SER A 90 -10.42 -15.16 -1.52
CA SER A 90 -11.45 -14.82 -2.50
C SER A 90 -10.83 -14.55 -3.88
N ASP A 91 -11.48 -15.11 -4.90
CA ASP A 91 -11.25 -14.83 -6.31
C ASP A 91 -12.60 -14.70 -7.00
N SER A 92 -12.87 -13.53 -7.59
CA SER A 92 -14.05 -13.32 -8.41
C SER A 92 -13.61 -13.14 -9.85
N SER A 93 -13.62 -14.24 -10.61
CA SER A 93 -13.30 -14.23 -12.04
C SER A 93 -14.22 -13.30 -12.86
N LYS A 94 -15.42 -13.00 -12.33
CA LYS A 94 -16.37 -12.05 -12.94
C LYS A 94 -16.04 -10.59 -12.66
N SER A 95 -15.27 -10.31 -11.61
CA SER A 95 -15.10 -8.95 -11.11
C SER A 95 -13.62 -8.54 -10.94
N GLY A 96 -12.69 -9.45 -11.27
CA GLY A 96 -11.30 -9.09 -11.57
C GLY A 96 -10.48 -8.67 -10.35
N PHE A 97 -10.86 -9.12 -9.15
CA PHE A 97 -10.08 -8.87 -7.93
C PHE A 97 -9.75 -10.15 -7.16
N ARG A 98 -8.71 -10.06 -6.34
CA ARG A 98 -8.30 -11.12 -5.42
C ARG A 98 -7.98 -10.57 -4.02
N ILE A 99 -8.20 -11.42 -3.02
CA ILE A 99 -7.72 -11.22 -1.65
C ILE A 99 -6.94 -12.47 -1.24
N LEU A 100 -5.73 -12.24 -0.75
CA LEU A 100 -4.73 -13.23 -0.41
C LEU A 100 -4.33 -13.07 1.06
N ASN A 101 -4.22 -14.19 1.76
CA ASN A 101 -3.48 -14.24 3.02
C ASN A 101 -1.99 -14.46 2.70
N VAL A 102 -1.13 -13.59 3.22
CA VAL A 102 0.32 -13.62 3.01
C VAL A 102 1.00 -13.87 4.34
N GLU A 103 1.38 -15.12 4.58
CA GLU A 103 2.05 -15.52 5.82
C GLU A 103 3.56 -15.19 5.75
N ASN A 104 4.13 -14.80 6.91
CA ASN A 104 5.57 -14.69 7.16
C ASN A 104 6.39 -13.72 6.27
N SER A 105 5.78 -12.90 5.41
CA SER A 105 6.54 -12.14 4.39
C SER A 105 6.90 -10.71 4.80
N PHE A 106 6.00 -10.01 5.48
CA PHE A 106 6.28 -8.68 6.04
C PHE A 106 5.61 -8.53 7.40
N THR A 107 6.30 -7.89 8.35
CA THR A 107 5.70 -7.52 9.63
C THR A 107 4.53 -6.56 9.37
N GLY A 108 3.30 -7.04 9.59
CA GLY A 108 2.08 -6.24 9.44
C GLY A 108 1.31 -6.38 8.11
N LEU A 109 1.75 -7.23 7.16
CA LEU A 109 1.02 -7.47 5.90
C LEU A 109 0.46 -8.89 5.82
N THR A 110 -0.43 -9.22 6.75
CA THR A 110 -1.09 -10.54 6.76
C THR A 110 -2.05 -10.70 5.59
N TRP A 111 -2.70 -9.62 5.12
CA TRP A 111 -3.62 -9.70 3.99
C TRP A 111 -3.24 -8.70 2.90
N VAL A 112 -3.34 -9.17 1.66
CA VAL A 112 -3.10 -8.37 0.48
C VAL A 112 -4.25 -8.54 -0.50
N SER A 113 -4.66 -7.46 -1.15
CA SER A 113 -5.66 -7.48 -2.22
C SER A 113 -5.13 -6.86 -3.49
N TYR A 114 -5.69 -7.23 -4.65
CA TYR A 114 -5.44 -6.54 -5.92
C TYR A 114 -6.63 -6.63 -6.86
N GLY A 115 -6.73 -5.71 -7.83
CA GLY A 115 -7.88 -5.56 -8.73
C GLY A 115 -8.76 -4.34 -8.40
N HIS A 116 -10.08 -4.43 -8.56
CA HIS A 116 -10.97 -3.27 -8.38
C HIS A 116 -11.19 -2.89 -6.90
N LEU A 117 -10.71 -1.69 -6.52
CA LEU A 117 -10.74 -1.19 -5.14
C LEU A 117 -12.14 -1.20 -4.49
N ALA A 118 -13.18 -0.81 -5.24
CA ALA A 118 -14.55 -0.75 -4.72
C ALA A 118 -15.06 -2.14 -4.30
N GLU A 119 -14.80 -3.14 -5.14
CA GLU A 119 -15.24 -4.52 -4.92
C GLU A 119 -14.46 -5.20 -3.79
N ILE A 120 -13.15 -4.92 -3.73
CA ILE A 120 -12.29 -5.33 -2.62
C ILE A 120 -12.82 -4.80 -1.30
N GLY A 121 -13.22 -3.52 -1.26
CA GLY A 121 -13.74 -2.91 -0.04
C GLY A 121 -14.97 -3.63 0.51
N ASP A 122 -15.93 -3.91 -0.36
CA ASP A 122 -17.15 -4.63 0.03
C ASP A 122 -16.86 -6.07 0.46
N GLU A 123 -15.96 -6.76 -0.24
CA GLU A 123 -15.60 -8.14 0.09
C GLU A 123 -14.81 -8.24 1.40
N LEU A 124 -13.87 -7.33 1.64
CA LEU A 124 -13.14 -7.24 2.91
C LEU A 124 -14.10 -7.07 4.09
N ALA A 125 -15.12 -6.22 3.95
CA ALA A 125 -16.14 -6.03 4.97
C ALA A 125 -16.95 -7.32 5.23
N ARG A 126 -17.30 -8.09 4.17
CA ARG A 126 -17.98 -9.39 4.33
C ARG A 126 -17.11 -10.41 5.08
N GLN A 127 -15.80 -10.36 4.89
CA GLN A 127 -14.83 -11.20 5.59
C GLN A 127 -14.47 -10.69 7.00
N GLY A 128 -15.18 -9.67 7.51
CA GLY A 128 -14.97 -9.11 8.85
C GLY A 128 -13.72 -8.26 8.99
N LYS A 129 -13.09 -7.85 7.88
CA LYS A 129 -11.97 -6.91 7.87
C LYS A 129 -12.51 -5.49 7.94
N ARG A 130 -11.78 -4.60 8.63
CA ARG A 130 -12.25 -3.26 8.95
C ARG A 130 -11.48 -2.18 8.21
N SER A 131 -10.22 -2.47 7.85
CA SER A 131 -9.33 -1.48 7.27
C SER A 131 -8.53 -1.93 6.05
N LEU A 132 -8.38 -1.01 5.09
CA LEU A 132 -7.61 -1.18 3.87
C LEU A 132 -6.55 -0.08 3.73
N LEU A 133 -5.31 -0.47 3.47
CA LEU A 133 -4.21 0.45 3.18
C LEU A 133 -3.88 0.44 1.69
N ALA A 134 -3.88 1.60 1.04
CA ALA A 134 -3.49 1.80 -0.35
C ALA A 134 -2.16 2.59 -0.42
N PRO A 135 -1.01 1.92 -0.49
CA PRO A 135 0.30 2.54 -0.64
C PRO A 135 0.49 3.06 -2.07
N LEU A 136 0.41 4.38 -2.25
CA LEU A 136 0.36 4.97 -3.59
C LEU A 136 1.72 4.97 -4.28
N ASP A 137 2.82 4.93 -3.54
CA ASP A 137 4.16 4.70 -4.08
C ASP A 137 4.28 3.33 -4.78
N VAL A 138 3.56 2.33 -4.28
CA VAL A 138 3.51 0.99 -4.84
C VAL A 138 2.54 0.91 -6.03
N ILE A 139 1.42 1.65 -5.98
CA ILE A 139 0.37 1.65 -7.01
C ILE A 139 0.73 2.58 -8.20
N LYS A 140 1.58 3.60 -8.00
CA LYS A 140 1.98 4.61 -9.02
C LYS A 140 2.64 4.02 -10.27
N HIS A 141 3.12 2.80 -10.21
CA HIS A 141 3.82 2.13 -11.31
C HIS A 141 2.90 1.34 -12.24
N SER A 142 1.58 1.44 -12.09
CA SER A 142 0.65 0.85 -13.03
C SER A 142 0.26 1.78 -14.17
N ASP A 143 -0.01 1.21 -15.34
CA ASP A 143 -0.42 1.95 -16.54
C ASP A 143 -1.76 2.69 -16.34
N ASP A 144 -2.56 2.25 -15.36
CA ASP A 144 -3.87 2.81 -15.00
C ASP A 144 -3.84 3.71 -13.74
N TYR A 145 -2.66 4.17 -13.30
CA TYR A 145 -2.58 5.01 -12.11
C TYR A 145 -3.19 6.40 -12.35
N CYS A 146 -4.43 6.57 -11.90
CA CYS A 146 -5.13 7.84 -11.88
C CYS A 146 -5.66 8.12 -10.46
N LEU A 147 -5.16 9.20 -9.85
CA LEU A 147 -5.56 9.63 -8.50
C LEU A 147 -7.07 9.91 -8.40
N GLU A 148 -7.67 10.49 -9.45
CA GLU A 148 -9.10 10.76 -9.50
C GLU A 148 -9.91 9.47 -9.45
N LEU A 149 -9.55 8.49 -10.30
CA LEU A 149 -10.24 7.21 -10.38
C LEU A 149 -10.10 6.41 -9.07
N ILE A 150 -8.90 6.38 -8.50
CA ILE A 150 -8.65 5.72 -7.21
C ILE A 150 -9.47 6.38 -6.10
N THR A 151 -9.53 7.71 -6.08
CA THR A 151 -10.31 8.47 -5.09
C THR A 151 -11.81 8.20 -5.25
N GLN A 152 -12.34 8.24 -6.48
CA GLN A 152 -13.74 7.93 -6.76
C GLN A 152 -14.11 6.51 -6.32
N ARG A 153 -13.24 5.52 -6.60
CA ARG A 153 -13.46 4.13 -6.17
C ARG A 153 -13.44 3.99 -4.66
N ALA A 154 -12.56 4.70 -3.95
CA ALA A 154 -12.55 4.69 -2.49
C ALA A 154 -13.81 5.33 -1.90
N LYS A 155 -14.27 6.46 -2.46
CA LYS A 155 -15.54 7.10 -2.05
C LYS A 155 -16.75 6.17 -2.19
N ALA A 156 -16.72 5.22 -3.13
CA ALA A 156 -17.78 4.24 -3.34
C ALA A 156 -17.81 3.13 -2.28
N VAL A 157 -16.72 2.90 -1.54
CA VAL A 157 -16.66 1.86 -0.50
C VAL A 157 -17.32 2.36 0.78
N LYS A 158 -18.53 1.87 1.09
CA LYS A 158 -19.29 2.32 2.27
C LYS A 158 -19.16 1.42 3.49
N ARG A 159 -18.65 0.19 3.32
CA ARG A 159 -18.72 -0.87 4.34
C ARG A 159 -17.46 -1.06 5.17
N LEU A 160 -16.34 -0.49 4.75
CA LEU A 160 -15.11 -0.50 5.54
C LEU A 160 -15.13 0.61 6.58
N GLU A 161 -14.66 0.32 7.79
CA GLU A 161 -14.47 1.32 8.84
C GLU A 161 -13.40 2.34 8.42
N ARG A 162 -12.38 1.88 7.68
CA ARG A 162 -11.24 2.74 7.30
C ARG A 162 -10.57 2.36 5.98
N ILE A 163 -10.32 3.35 5.13
CA ILE A 163 -9.42 3.29 3.98
C ILE A 163 -8.30 4.29 4.22
N VAL A 164 -7.05 3.86 4.07
CA VAL A 164 -5.88 4.68 4.25
C VAL A 164 -5.17 4.84 2.92
N PHE A 165 -5.09 6.05 2.38
CA PHE A 165 -4.14 6.35 1.30
C PHE A 165 -2.81 6.79 1.91
N CYS A 166 -1.72 6.12 1.53
CA CYS A 166 -0.39 6.55 1.90
C CYS A 166 0.31 7.16 0.69
N ALA A 167 0.48 8.48 0.71
CA ALA A 167 1.15 9.24 -0.33
C ALA A 167 2.69 9.15 -0.19
N PRO A 168 3.43 9.01 -1.30
CA PRO A 168 4.90 9.04 -1.31
C PRO A 168 5.48 10.42 -0.95
N ASP A 169 4.75 11.49 -1.28
CA ASP A 169 5.23 12.86 -1.25
C ASP A 169 4.08 13.85 -0.99
N ASP A 170 4.45 15.09 -0.62
CA ASP A 170 3.50 16.17 -0.29
C ASP A 170 2.62 16.54 -1.49
N GLY A 171 3.16 16.46 -2.71
CA GLY A 171 2.41 16.78 -3.93
C GLY A 171 1.23 15.84 -4.15
N THR A 172 1.49 14.53 -4.02
CA THR A 172 0.48 13.47 -4.13
C THR A 172 -0.55 13.60 -3.01
N TRP A 173 -0.09 13.90 -1.79
CA TRP A 173 -0.98 14.14 -0.65
C TRP A 173 -1.92 15.32 -0.88
N ASN A 174 -1.39 16.46 -1.35
CA ASN A 174 -2.18 17.67 -1.62
C ASN A 174 -3.21 17.45 -2.73
N ALA A 175 -2.85 16.68 -3.77
CA ALA A 175 -3.76 16.31 -4.85
C ALA A 175 -4.94 15.48 -4.33
N LEU A 176 -4.68 14.42 -3.56
CA LEU A 176 -5.73 13.61 -2.94
C LEU A 176 -6.61 14.41 -1.99
N HIS A 177 -6.00 15.26 -1.18
CA HIS A 177 -6.72 16.07 -0.22
C HIS A 177 -7.70 17.02 -0.93
N SER A 178 -7.32 17.57 -2.08
CA SER A 178 -8.21 18.37 -2.93
C SER A 178 -9.36 17.54 -3.52
N LEU A 179 -9.06 16.35 -4.04
CA LEU A 179 -10.06 15.43 -4.60
C LEU A 179 -11.05 14.88 -3.57
N LEU A 180 -10.66 14.77 -2.29
CA LEU A 180 -11.55 14.35 -1.21
C LEU A 180 -12.44 15.48 -0.68
N LYS A 181 -12.06 16.74 -0.92
CA LYS A 181 -12.87 17.92 -0.58
C LYS A 181 -13.95 18.24 -1.60
N SER A 182 -13.71 17.93 -2.88
CA SER A 182 -14.70 18.03 -3.97
C SER A 182 -15.74 16.91 -3.88
#